data_AF-A0A7S1AVW8-F1
#
_entry.id   AF-A0A7S1AVW8-F1
#
_cell.length_a   1.000
_cell.length_b   1.000
_cell.length_c   1.000
_cell.angle_alpha   90.00
_cell.angle_beta   90.00
_cell.angle_gamma   90.00
#
_symmetry.space_group_name_H-M   'P 1'
#
loop_
_entity.id
_entity.type
_entity.pdbx_description
1 polymer ?
#
loop_
_entity_poly.entity_id
_entity_poly.type
_entity_poly.pdbx_seq_one_letter_code
_entity_poly.pdbx_strand_id
1 'polypeptide(L)'
;VYEVKGKELSDTAAAYVRARNADPMCSFGDFVAISHEVDLSTALVLKIEVSDGIIAPAFSPDALEILKAKKGGKFIILQADPSFQIPDMEYRSVGGAGFMQKRNAAVFGRSHLESVVTDLKELSESAKLDLILASIAIKYTQSNSVGYAKDGMMIGIGAGQQSRVDCVKLAGRKLSTWKLRFHPKVQALSFKEGVKRQDRVNARVRFIEGDMQPAERAVWEQNFDVVP
;
A
#
# COMPACT_ATOMS: atom_id res chain seq x y z
N VAL A 1 0.26 1.72 -13.08
CA VAL A 1 0.59 2.43 -11.81
C VAL A 1 1.35 3.71 -12.14
N TYR A 2 1.28 4.76 -11.32
CA TYR A 2 1.90 6.05 -11.63
C TYR A 2 3.40 5.92 -11.97
N GLU A 3 3.81 6.58 -13.05
CA GLU A 3 5.22 6.84 -13.41
C GLU A 3 6.14 5.61 -13.54
N VAL A 4 5.56 4.42 -13.73
CA VAL A 4 6.27 3.19 -14.13
C VAL A 4 5.92 2.75 -15.55
N LYS A 5 5.18 3.57 -16.31
CA LYS A 5 4.81 3.26 -17.69
C LYS A 5 6.08 3.13 -18.55
N GLY A 6 6.20 2.01 -19.27
CA GLY A 6 7.36 1.71 -20.12
C GLY A 6 8.59 1.17 -19.38
N LYS A 7 8.49 0.91 -18.08
CA LYS A 7 9.55 0.22 -17.33
C LYS A 7 9.23 -1.27 -17.27
N GLU A 8 10.21 -2.11 -17.58
CA GLU A 8 10.17 -3.53 -17.29
C GLU A 8 10.42 -3.72 -15.79
N LEU A 9 9.45 -4.32 -15.10
CA LEU A 9 9.49 -4.55 -13.67
C LEU A 9 9.52 -6.06 -13.42
N SER A 10 10.35 -6.50 -12.47
CA SER A 10 10.23 -7.84 -11.92
C SER A 10 8.91 -7.99 -11.14
N ASP A 11 8.53 -9.23 -10.83
CA ASP A 11 7.31 -9.51 -10.09
C ASP A 11 7.29 -8.86 -8.69
N THR A 12 8.43 -8.87 -8.01
CA THR A 12 8.62 -8.21 -6.70
C THR A 12 8.48 -6.69 -6.80
N ALA A 13 9.09 -6.09 -7.82
CA ALA A 13 8.96 -4.66 -8.08
C ALA A 13 7.51 -4.29 -8.44
N ALA A 14 6.84 -5.09 -9.27
CA ALA A 14 5.44 -4.89 -9.64
C ALA A 14 4.51 -5.00 -8.42
N ALA A 15 4.73 -5.98 -7.54
CA ALA A 15 3.98 -6.14 -6.30
C ALA A 15 4.18 -4.95 -5.36
N TYR A 16 5.41 -4.49 -5.16
CA TYR A 16 5.71 -3.30 -4.36
C TYR A 16 5.05 -2.05 -4.93
N VAL A 17 5.18 -1.82 -6.24
CA VAL A 17 4.57 -0.69 -6.93
C VAL A 17 3.05 -0.69 -6.75
N ARG A 18 2.39 -1.85 -6.86
CA ARG A 18 0.96 -2.02 -6.59
C ARG A 18 0.62 -1.67 -5.13
N ALA A 19 1.33 -2.26 -4.16
CA ALA A 19 1.11 -2.03 -2.74
C ALA A 19 1.21 -0.54 -2.37
N ARG A 20 2.31 0.11 -2.74
CA ARG A 20 2.54 1.55 -2.49
C ARG A 20 1.47 2.44 -3.14
N ASN A 21 0.98 2.06 -4.31
CA ASN A 21 0.00 2.85 -5.05
C ASN A 21 -1.45 2.55 -4.67
N ALA A 22 -1.72 1.67 -3.70
CA ALA A 22 -3.02 1.61 -3.06
C ALA A 22 -3.40 2.99 -2.53
N ASP A 23 -2.48 3.63 -1.79
CA ASP A 23 -2.62 5.00 -1.29
C ASP A 23 -1.23 5.66 -1.12
N PRO A 24 -0.74 6.39 -2.13
CA PRO A 24 0.62 6.94 -2.12
C PRO A 24 0.80 8.09 -1.13
N MET A 25 -0.29 8.69 -0.63
CA MET A 25 -0.21 9.68 0.45
C MET A 25 0.14 8.98 1.77
N CYS A 26 -0.55 7.88 2.06
CA CYS A 26 -0.30 7.09 3.26
C CYS A 26 1.02 6.31 3.20
N SER A 27 1.55 6.01 2.01
CA SER A 27 2.84 5.32 1.86
C SER A 27 4.06 6.25 1.96
N PHE A 28 3.88 7.55 2.18
CA PHE A 28 5.00 8.45 2.44
C PHE A 28 5.66 8.09 3.78
N GLY A 29 6.90 7.60 3.75
CA GLY A 29 7.57 7.10 4.95
C GLY A 29 7.11 5.69 5.37
N ASP A 30 6.65 4.87 4.43
CA ASP A 30 6.26 3.48 4.70
C ASP A 30 7.42 2.61 5.19
N PHE A 31 7.08 1.46 5.79
CA PHE A 31 8.02 0.38 6.05
C PHE A 31 7.65 -0.81 5.16
N VAL A 32 8.53 -1.17 4.23
CA VAL A 32 8.26 -2.15 3.17
C VAL A 32 8.54 -3.57 3.66
N ALA A 33 7.66 -4.52 3.33
CA ALA A 33 7.92 -5.94 3.52
C ALA A 33 7.83 -6.68 2.18
N ILE A 34 8.88 -7.41 1.82
CA ILE A 34 8.95 -8.21 0.58
C ILE A 34 9.10 -9.69 0.95
N SER A 35 8.29 -10.54 0.31
CA SER A 35 8.24 -11.99 0.60
C SER A 35 9.35 -12.81 -0.07
N HIS A 36 10.10 -12.21 -0.99
CA HIS A 36 11.16 -12.83 -1.79
C HIS A 36 12.45 -12.01 -1.70
N GLU A 37 13.51 -12.49 -2.35
CA GLU A 37 14.73 -11.69 -2.51
C GLU A 37 14.44 -10.34 -3.18
N VAL A 38 15.02 -9.28 -2.62
CA VAL A 38 14.97 -7.94 -3.23
C VAL A 38 16.01 -7.86 -4.33
N ASP A 39 15.50 -7.70 -5.55
CA ASP A 39 16.30 -7.54 -6.76
C ASP A 39 16.59 -6.06 -7.08
N LEU A 40 17.46 -5.85 -8.07
CA LEU A 40 17.84 -4.51 -8.54
C LEU A 40 16.61 -3.70 -9.00
N SER A 41 15.65 -4.34 -9.68
CA SER A 41 14.44 -3.67 -10.16
C SER A 41 13.64 -3.07 -8.99
N THR A 42 13.41 -3.84 -7.94
CA THR A 42 12.71 -3.42 -6.72
C THR A 42 13.48 -2.32 -6.00
N ALA A 43 14.80 -2.47 -5.86
CA ALA A 43 15.66 -1.47 -5.23
C ALA A 43 15.64 -0.12 -5.97
N LEU A 44 15.64 -0.14 -7.30
CA LEU A 44 15.56 1.08 -8.12
C LEU A 44 14.22 1.80 -7.97
N VAL A 45 13.11 1.07 -7.87
CA VAL A 45 11.81 1.68 -7.54
C VAL A 45 11.87 2.29 -6.13
N LEU A 46 12.35 1.55 -5.14
CA LEU A 46 12.39 2.01 -3.75
C LEU A 46 13.34 3.20 -3.53
N LYS A 47 14.42 3.29 -4.32
CA LYS A 47 15.42 4.37 -4.26
C LYS A 47 14.79 5.75 -4.35
N ILE A 48 13.87 5.94 -5.30
CA ILE A 48 13.25 7.24 -5.61
C ILE A 48 12.05 7.59 -4.72
N GLU A 49 11.56 6.64 -3.94
CA GLU A 49 10.38 6.80 -3.09
C GLU A 49 10.77 7.27 -1.68
N VAL A 50 9.90 7.98 -0.96
CA VAL A 50 10.15 8.25 0.47
C VAL A 50 9.65 7.05 1.29
N SER A 51 10.57 6.38 1.96
CA SER A 51 10.34 5.16 2.75
C SER A 51 11.30 5.12 3.95
N ASP A 52 10.86 4.54 5.06
CA ASP A 52 11.59 4.50 6.32
C ASP A 52 12.45 3.26 6.50
N GLY A 53 12.03 2.12 5.94
CA GLY A 53 12.81 0.90 5.96
C GLY A 53 12.23 -0.20 5.10
N ILE A 54 12.96 -1.30 5.02
CA ILE A 54 12.56 -2.53 4.33
C ILE A 54 12.92 -3.75 5.16
N ILE A 55 12.05 -4.77 5.12
CA ILE A 55 12.32 -6.12 5.58
C ILE A 55 12.09 -7.12 4.44
N ALA A 56 13.04 -8.04 4.24
CA ALA A 56 12.96 -9.09 3.23
C ALA A 56 13.78 -10.32 3.66
N PRO A 57 13.52 -11.53 3.11
CA PRO A 57 14.31 -12.71 3.42
C PRO A 57 15.75 -12.66 2.89
N ALA A 58 15.97 -11.93 1.79
CA ALA A 58 17.28 -11.79 1.14
C ALA A 58 17.35 -10.51 0.30
N PHE A 59 18.56 -10.09 -0.03
CA PHE A 59 18.86 -8.97 -0.90
C PHE A 59 19.98 -9.35 -1.86
N SER A 60 19.78 -9.15 -3.16
CA SER A 60 20.87 -9.26 -4.12
C SER A 60 21.97 -8.21 -3.82
N PRO A 61 23.25 -8.46 -4.19
CA PRO A 61 24.34 -7.53 -3.93
C PRO A 61 24.06 -6.11 -4.47
N ASP A 62 23.60 -6.02 -5.73
CA ASP A 62 23.30 -4.74 -6.38
C ASP A 62 22.13 -4.00 -5.72
N ALA A 63 21.09 -4.74 -5.30
CA ALA A 63 19.97 -4.15 -4.56
C ALA A 63 20.45 -3.58 -3.21
N LEU A 64 21.28 -4.34 -2.50
CA LEU A 64 21.80 -3.94 -1.20
C LEU A 64 22.66 -2.68 -1.29
N GLU A 65 23.52 -2.56 -2.30
CA GLU A 65 24.31 -1.35 -2.54
C GLU A 65 23.43 -0.11 -2.75
N ILE A 66 22.41 -0.23 -3.60
CA ILE A 66 21.46 0.87 -3.87
C ILE A 66 20.73 1.29 -2.60
N LEU A 67 20.26 0.33 -1.81
CA LEU A 67 19.48 0.60 -0.60
C LEU A 67 20.33 1.17 0.53
N LYS A 68 21.60 0.74 0.67
CA LYS A 68 22.55 1.31 1.64
C LYS A 68 22.80 2.79 1.41
N ALA A 69 22.84 3.25 0.16
CA ALA A 69 23.05 4.68 -0.13
C ALA A 69 21.84 5.57 0.22
N LYS A 70 20.65 4.98 0.40
CA LYS A 70 19.41 5.72 0.65
C LYS A 70 19.44 6.42 2.01
N LYS A 71 18.78 7.58 2.10
CA LYS A 71 18.78 8.45 3.30
C LYS A 71 20.18 8.78 3.82
N GLY A 72 21.16 8.93 2.93
CA GLY A 72 22.54 9.24 3.30
C GLY A 72 23.16 8.16 4.20
N GLY A 73 22.91 6.89 3.90
CA GLY A 73 23.44 5.77 4.69
C GLY A 73 22.55 5.31 5.84
N LYS A 74 21.41 5.98 6.09
CA LYS A 74 20.57 5.75 7.29
C LYS A 74 19.28 4.97 7.00
N PHE A 75 19.13 4.42 5.81
CA PHE A 75 17.94 3.61 5.49
C PHE A 75 17.98 2.28 6.24
N ILE A 76 16.87 1.92 6.90
CA ILE A 76 16.78 0.70 7.71
C ILE A 76 16.57 -0.49 6.78
N ILE A 77 17.49 -1.45 6.80
CA ILE A 77 17.43 -2.69 6.03
C ILE A 77 17.46 -3.85 7.02
N LEU A 78 16.38 -4.62 7.06
CA LEU A 78 16.24 -5.80 7.91
C LEU A 78 16.19 -7.05 7.04
N GLN A 79 17.01 -8.04 7.38
CA GLN A 79 16.92 -9.36 6.77
C GLN A 79 16.15 -10.29 7.72
N ALA A 80 15.01 -10.82 7.25
CA ALA A 80 14.22 -11.78 7.98
C ALA A 80 14.80 -13.19 7.82
N ASP A 81 14.75 -13.99 8.88
CA ASP A 81 15.00 -15.43 8.81
C ASP A 81 13.67 -16.16 8.53
N PRO A 82 13.48 -16.76 7.34
CA PRO A 82 12.24 -17.47 7.00
C PRO A 82 12.01 -18.73 7.85
N SER A 83 13.04 -19.25 8.51
CA SER A 83 12.95 -20.42 9.37
C SER A 83 12.46 -20.09 10.80
N PHE A 84 12.42 -18.80 11.15
CA PHE A 84 12.00 -18.34 12.46
C PHE A 84 10.59 -18.78 12.82
N GLN A 85 10.46 -19.47 13.95
CA GLN A 85 9.16 -19.91 14.47
C GLN A 85 8.61 -18.86 15.44
N ILE A 86 7.45 -18.31 15.09
CA ILE A 86 6.76 -17.32 15.93
C ILE A 86 6.16 -18.03 17.16
N PRO A 87 6.42 -17.56 18.40
CA PRO A 87 5.83 -18.14 19.59
C PRO A 87 4.30 -18.15 19.55
N ASP A 88 3.70 -19.25 20.00
CA ASP A 88 2.24 -19.41 19.99
C ASP A 88 1.50 -18.47 20.95
N MET A 89 2.16 -18.05 22.02
CA MET A 89 1.62 -17.10 23.00
C MET A 89 2.25 -15.73 22.79
N GLU A 90 1.41 -14.70 22.77
CA GLU A 90 1.83 -13.30 22.71
C GLU A 90 1.43 -12.57 24.00
N TYR A 91 2.25 -11.60 24.39
CA TYR A 91 2.10 -10.84 25.61
C TYR A 91 2.11 -9.33 25.33
N ARG A 92 1.26 -8.58 26.02
CA ARG A 92 1.28 -7.11 26.06
C ARG A 92 1.03 -6.61 27.48
N SER A 93 1.66 -5.49 27.85
CA SER A 93 1.41 -4.79 29.12
C SER A 93 0.58 -3.53 28.88
N VAL A 94 -0.41 -3.29 29.73
CA VAL A 94 -1.21 -2.06 29.73
C VAL A 94 -1.39 -1.59 31.18
N GLY A 95 -0.84 -0.42 31.51
CA GLY A 95 -0.99 0.16 32.86
C GLY A 95 -0.43 -0.73 33.98
N GLY A 96 0.57 -1.56 33.69
CA GLY A 96 1.14 -2.52 34.65
C GLY A 96 0.42 -3.88 34.70
N ALA A 97 -0.73 -4.02 34.05
CA ALA A 97 -1.42 -5.30 33.89
C ALA A 97 -0.90 -6.06 32.66
N GLY A 98 -0.62 -7.34 32.83
CA GLY A 98 -0.21 -8.24 31.75
C GLY A 98 -1.39 -8.92 31.07
N PHE A 99 -1.41 -8.92 29.75
CA PHE A 99 -2.37 -9.65 28.93
C PHE A 99 -1.62 -10.67 28.08
N MET A 100 -2.08 -11.92 28.13
CA MET A 100 -1.48 -13.01 27.38
C MET A 100 -2.56 -13.76 26.63
N GLN A 101 -2.32 -14.06 25.35
CA GLN A 101 -3.26 -14.81 24.51
C GLN A 101 -2.51 -15.69 23.52
N LYS A 102 -3.21 -16.67 22.96
CA LYS A 102 -2.71 -17.38 21.78
C LYS A 102 -2.72 -16.42 20.59
N ARG A 103 -1.63 -16.37 19.83
CA ARG A 103 -1.54 -15.54 18.62
C ARG A 103 -2.58 -15.95 17.58
N ASN A 104 -2.97 -15.02 16.73
CA ASN A 104 -3.82 -15.34 15.58
C ASN A 104 -3.02 -16.06 14.47
N ALA A 105 -3.00 -17.40 14.53
CA ALA A 105 -2.34 -18.26 13.56
C ALA A 105 -3.21 -18.63 12.34
N ALA A 106 -4.43 -18.09 12.19
CA ALA A 106 -5.33 -18.45 11.09
C ALA A 106 -4.72 -18.12 9.72
N VAL A 107 -4.79 -19.06 8.78
CA VAL A 107 -4.33 -18.89 7.39
C VAL A 107 -5.56 -18.89 6.50
N PHE A 108 -5.85 -17.73 5.90
CA PHE A 108 -6.95 -17.60 4.95
C PHE A 108 -6.54 -18.18 3.60
N GLY A 109 -7.41 -19.01 3.03
CA GLY A 109 -7.17 -19.68 1.75
C GLY A 109 -8.48 -20.08 1.07
N ARG A 110 -8.37 -20.82 -0.03
CA ARG A 110 -9.52 -21.19 -0.89
C ARG A 110 -10.65 -21.90 -0.15
N SER A 111 -10.33 -22.74 0.83
CA SER A 111 -11.31 -23.44 1.67
C SER A 111 -12.28 -22.50 2.40
N HIS A 112 -11.85 -21.28 2.71
CA HIS A 112 -12.67 -20.28 3.39
C HIS A 112 -13.72 -19.63 2.46
N LEU A 113 -13.68 -19.94 1.17
CA LEU A 113 -14.57 -19.38 0.15
C LEU A 113 -15.59 -20.41 -0.38
N GLU A 114 -15.65 -21.61 0.20
CA GLU A 114 -16.54 -22.69 -0.25
C GLU A 114 -18.00 -22.47 0.16
N SER A 115 -18.24 -21.77 1.27
CA SER A 115 -19.58 -21.53 1.83
C SER A 115 -20.23 -20.27 1.25
N VAL A 116 -20.58 -20.29 -0.04
CA VAL A 116 -21.28 -19.16 -0.71
C VAL A 116 -22.77 -19.20 -0.41
N VAL A 117 -23.28 -18.15 0.24
CA VAL A 117 -24.69 -18.07 0.72
C VAL A 117 -25.67 -17.42 -0.27
N THR A 118 -25.18 -16.71 -1.29
CA THR A 118 -26.00 -16.09 -2.35
C THR A 118 -26.53 -17.11 -3.36
N ASP A 119 -27.52 -16.75 -4.16
CA ASP A 119 -28.06 -17.63 -5.21
C ASP A 119 -27.02 -17.97 -6.28
N LEU A 120 -26.19 -17.00 -6.66
CA LEU A 120 -25.03 -17.23 -7.51
C LEU A 120 -23.88 -17.81 -6.67
N LYS A 121 -23.62 -19.10 -6.85
CA LYS A 121 -22.61 -19.85 -6.08
C LYS A 121 -21.19 -19.74 -6.62
N GLU A 122 -21.05 -19.43 -7.91
CA GLU A 122 -19.75 -19.42 -8.57
C GLU A 122 -18.98 -18.12 -8.31
N LEU A 123 -17.77 -18.26 -7.79
CA LEU A 123 -16.79 -17.18 -7.69
C LEU A 123 -15.71 -17.38 -8.77
N SER A 124 -15.44 -16.33 -9.55
CA SER A 124 -14.33 -16.33 -10.50
C SER A 124 -12.98 -16.52 -9.80
N GLU A 125 -11.99 -17.04 -10.51
CA GLU A 125 -10.65 -17.20 -9.96
C GLU A 125 -10.01 -15.87 -9.56
N SER A 126 -10.26 -14.79 -10.32
CA SER A 126 -9.81 -13.45 -9.94
C SER A 126 -10.46 -12.96 -8.65
N ALA A 127 -11.77 -13.16 -8.47
CA ALA A 127 -12.47 -12.78 -7.25
C ALA A 127 -11.97 -13.55 -6.03
N LYS A 128 -11.70 -14.86 -6.19
CA LYS A 128 -11.10 -15.68 -5.12
C LYS A 128 -9.73 -15.16 -4.69
N LEU A 129 -8.86 -14.82 -5.65
CA LEU A 129 -7.53 -14.27 -5.36
C LEU A 129 -7.64 -12.92 -4.62
N ASP A 130 -8.51 -12.03 -5.08
CA ASP A 130 -8.72 -10.72 -4.46
C ASP A 130 -9.30 -10.86 -3.04
N LEU A 131 -10.23 -11.79 -2.81
CA LEU A 131 -10.78 -12.07 -1.47
C LEU A 131 -9.74 -12.64 -0.51
N ILE A 132 -8.88 -13.55 -0.98
CA ILE A 132 -7.78 -14.10 -0.17
C ILE A 132 -6.81 -12.97 0.21
N LEU A 133 -6.39 -12.16 -0.77
CA LEU A 133 -5.50 -11.01 -0.53
C LEU A 133 -6.11 -10.02 0.47
N ALA A 134 -7.38 -9.64 0.27
CA ALA A 134 -8.08 -8.74 1.17
C ALA A 134 -8.17 -9.30 2.59
N SER A 135 -8.45 -10.59 2.73
CA SER A 135 -8.56 -11.25 4.03
C SER A 135 -7.24 -11.27 4.79
N ILE A 136 -6.13 -11.56 4.09
CA ILE A 136 -4.78 -11.50 4.65
C ILE A 136 -4.44 -10.06 5.07
N ALA A 137 -4.68 -9.07 4.21
CA ALA A 137 -4.42 -7.66 4.54
C ALA A 137 -5.21 -7.20 5.78
N ILE A 138 -6.49 -7.57 5.85
CA ILE A 138 -7.38 -7.18 6.94
C ILE A 138 -7.04 -7.86 8.26
N LYS A 139 -6.53 -9.10 8.23
CA LYS A 139 -5.99 -9.79 9.41
C LYS A 139 -4.90 -8.97 10.13
N TYR A 140 -4.07 -8.25 9.37
CA TYR A 140 -2.96 -7.45 9.90
C TYR A 140 -3.29 -5.95 9.98
N THR A 141 -4.55 -5.56 9.77
CA THR A 141 -5.00 -4.16 9.86
C THR A 141 -5.63 -3.90 11.22
N GLN A 142 -5.30 -2.77 11.86
CA GLN A 142 -5.88 -2.38 13.15
C GLN A 142 -7.42 -2.33 13.08
N SER A 143 -8.07 -2.97 14.05
CA SER A 143 -9.53 -3.15 14.08
C SER A 143 -10.29 -1.89 14.53
N ASN A 144 -11.54 -1.69 14.12
CA ASN A 144 -12.21 -2.46 13.06
C ASN A 144 -11.74 -2.01 11.67
N SER A 145 -11.71 -2.95 10.73
CA SER A 145 -11.16 -2.75 9.39
C SER A 145 -12.05 -3.30 8.28
N VAL A 146 -11.99 -2.67 7.12
CA VAL A 146 -12.67 -3.05 5.86
C VAL A 146 -11.70 -2.84 4.71
N GLY A 147 -11.64 -3.78 3.77
CA GLY A 147 -10.73 -3.75 2.65
C GLY A 147 -11.42 -4.02 1.32
N TYR A 148 -11.00 -3.29 0.29
CA TYR A 148 -11.34 -3.55 -1.10
C TYR A 148 -10.06 -3.97 -1.82
N ALA A 149 -10.14 -5.08 -2.54
CA ALA A 149 -9.07 -5.58 -3.41
C ALA A 149 -9.59 -5.70 -4.83
N LYS A 150 -8.68 -5.54 -5.80
CA LYS A 150 -8.93 -5.80 -7.21
C LYS A 150 -7.62 -6.09 -7.92
N ASP A 151 -7.66 -7.02 -8.87
CA ASP A 151 -6.56 -7.35 -9.78
C ASP A 151 -5.27 -7.69 -9.02
N GLY A 152 -5.36 -8.35 -7.86
CA GLY A 152 -4.22 -8.75 -7.03
C GLY A 152 -3.58 -7.61 -6.24
N MET A 153 -4.31 -6.53 -5.93
CA MET A 153 -3.85 -5.48 -5.00
C MET A 153 -4.97 -4.92 -4.13
N MET A 154 -4.60 -4.35 -2.97
CA MET A 154 -5.51 -3.53 -2.20
C MET A 154 -5.73 -2.19 -2.89
N ILE A 155 -6.98 -1.72 -2.94
CA ILE A 155 -7.37 -0.45 -3.58
C ILE A 155 -8.12 0.49 -2.64
N GLY A 156 -8.46 0.02 -1.44
CA GLY A 156 -9.01 0.85 -0.37
C GLY A 156 -9.01 0.08 0.94
N ILE A 157 -8.54 0.71 2.02
CA ILE A 157 -8.50 0.12 3.36
C ILE A 157 -8.98 1.14 4.38
N GLY A 158 -9.93 0.74 5.21
CA GLY A 158 -10.29 1.41 6.45
C GLY A 158 -9.71 0.66 7.63
N ALA A 159 -9.16 1.40 8.59
CA ALA A 159 -8.48 0.86 9.77
C ALA A 159 -8.86 1.67 11.01
N GLY A 160 -8.89 1.01 12.17
CA GLY A 160 -9.08 1.66 13.47
C GLY A 160 -10.46 2.30 13.67
N GLN A 161 -11.47 1.91 12.89
CA GLN A 161 -12.79 2.54 12.96
C GLN A 161 -13.68 1.86 14.02
N GLN A 162 -14.58 2.62 14.62
CA GLN A 162 -15.51 2.11 15.64
C GLN A 162 -16.81 1.60 15.00
N SER A 163 -17.33 2.33 14.00
CA SER A 163 -18.53 1.99 13.24
C SER A 163 -18.19 1.19 11.99
N ARG A 164 -18.85 0.04 11.81
CA ARG A 164 -18.68 -0.81 10.61
C ARG A 164 -19.05 -0.05 9.34
N VAL A 165 -20.19 0.65 9.35
CA VAL A 165 -20.69 1.41 8.20
C VAL A 165 -19.73 2.55 7.84
N ASP A 166 -19.18 3.24 8.83
CA ASP A 166 -18.24 4.32 8.55
C ASP A 166 -16.89 3.80 8.07
N CYS A 167 -16.47 2.61 8.53
CA CYS A 167 -15.31 1.92 7.98
C CYS A 167 -15.50 1.56 6.49
N VAL A 168 -16.68 1.07 6.11
CA VAL A 168 -17.04 0.80 4.70
C VAL A 168 -16.97 2.08 3.86
N LYS A 169 -17.54 3.18 4.35
CA LYS A 169 -17.53 4.49 3.66
C LYS A 169 -16.11 5.03 3.52
N LEU A 170 -15.29 4.95 4.56
CA LEU A 170 -13.91 5.41 4.55
C LEU A 170 -13.07 4.61 3.53
N ALA A 171 -13.14 3.29 3.59
CA ALA A 171 -12.46 2.42 2.64
C ALA A 171 -12.96 2.67 1.20
N GLY A 172 -14.25 2.93 1.02
CA GLY A 172 -14.87 3.28 -0.26
C GLY A 172 -14.44 4.64 -0.81
N ARG A 173 -14.19 5.63 0.05
CA ARG A 173 -13.58 6.92 -0.36
C ARG A 173 -12.17 6.69 -0.91
N LYS A 174 -11.34 5.89 -0.24
CA LYS A 174 -10.00 5.54 -0.73
C LYS A 174 -10.05 4.82 -2.08
N LEU A 175 -10.96 3.86 -2.23
CA LEU A 175 -11.25 3.20 -3.51
C LEU A 175 -11.61 4.22 -4.62
N SER A 176 -12.46 5.18 -4.30
CA SER A 176 -12.90 6.22 -5.24
C SER A 176 -11.71 7.08 -5.69
N THR A 177 -10.88 7.52 -4.74
CA THR A 177 -9.64 8.25 -5.05
C THR A 177 -8.68 7.42 -5.88
N TRP A 178 -8.45 6.15 -5.51
CA TRP A 178 -7.62 5.24 -6.27
C TRP A 178 -8.09 5.09 -7.72
N LYS A 179 -9.41 4.96 -7.95
CA LYS A 179 -10.00 4.83 -9.29
C LYS A 179 -9.87 6.12 -10.09
N LEU A 180 -10.22 7.26 -9.49
CA LEU A 180 -10.23 8.57 -10.17
C LEU A 180 -8.84 9.05 -10.57
N ARG A 181 -7.79 8.57 -9.88
CA ARG A 181 -6.40 8.78 -10.31
C ARG A 181 -6.12 8.30 -11.73
N PHE A 182 -6.84 7.30 -12.24
CA PHE A 182 -6.68 6.81 -13.61
C PHE A 182 -7.55 7.56 -14.63
N HIS A 183 -8.37 8.51 -14.19
CA HIS A 183 -9.23 9.29 -15.09
C HIS A 183 -8.38 10.12 -16.07
N PRO A 184 -8.74 10.20 -17.38
CA PRO A 184 -7.96 10.94 -18.37
C PRO A 184 -7.64 12.38 -17.97
N LYS A 185 -8.59 13.11 -17.37
CA LYS A 185 -8.37 14.48 -16.86
C LYS A 185 -7.28 14.56 -15.79
N VAL A 186 -7.19 13.56 -14.89
CA VAL A 186 -6.15 13.53 -13.84
C VAL A 186 -4.79 13.12 -14.40
N GLN A 187 -4.78 12.22 -15.39
CA GLN A 187 -3.57 11.81 -16.09
C GLN A 187 -3.02 12.94 -16.98
N ALA A 188 -3.90 13.79 -17.53
CA ALA A 188 -3.56 14.89 -18.41
C ALA A 188 -3.10 16.17 -17.69
N LEU A 189 -3.08 16.22 -16.36
CA LEU A 189 -2.59 17.40 -15.64
C LEU A 189 -1.12 17.69 -16.03
N SER A 190 -0.87 18.91 -16.49
CA SER A 190 0.44 19.36 -17.00
C SER A 190 1.20 20.17 -15.96
N PHE A 191 2.24 19.57 -15.40
CA PHE A 191 3.06 20.17 -14.36
C PHE A 191 4.18 21.01 -14.95
N LYS A 192 4.57 22.09 -14.25
CA LYS A 192 5.77 22.87 -14.57
C LYS A 192 7.02 21.99 -14.53
N GLU A 193 8.02 22.38 -15.31
CA GLU A 193 9.34 21.76 -15.22
C GLU A 193 9.91 21.89 -13.79
N GLY A 194 10.57 20.84 -13.30
CA GLY A 194 11.18 20.82 -11.98
C GLY A 194 10.26 20.44 -10.81
N VAL A 195 8.93 20.38 -11.00
CA VAL A 195 8.01 19.92 -9.94
C VAL A 195 8.35 18.49 -9.55
N LYS A 196 8.64 18.25 -8.26
CA LYS A 196 9.07 16.94 -7.77
C LYS A 196 7.96 15.92 -7.93
N ARG A 197 8.34 14.65 -8.03
CA ARG A 197 7.40 13.54 -8.16
C ARG A 197 6.34 13.51 -7.07
N GLN A 198 6.73 13.67 -5.80
CA GLN A 198 5.78 13.64 -4.70
C GLN A 198 4.75 14.78 -4.82
N ASP A 199 5.19 15.97 -5.22
CA ASP A 199 4.31 17.12 -5.38
C ASP A 199 3.30 16.88 -6.51
N ARG A 200 3.70 16.25 -7.62
CA ARG A 200 2.77 15.83 -8.69
C ARG A 200 1.75 14.82 -8.21
N VAL A 201 2.18 13.84 -7.40
CA VAL A 201 1.27 12.82 -6.82
C VAL A 201 0.27 13.48 -5.89
N ASN A 202 0.73 14.32 -4.96
CA ASN A 202 -0.10 15.07 -4.03
C ASN A 202 -1.10 15.94 -4.78
N ALA A 203 -0.64 16.67 -5.80
CA ALA A 203 -1.48 17.56 -6.59
C ALA A 203 -2.60 16.81 -7.33
N ARG A 204 -2.33 15.62 -7.88
CA ARG A 204 -3.36 14.76 -8.48
C ARG A 204 -4.39 14.29 -7.46
N VAL A 205 -3.95 13.93 -6.25
CA VAL A 205 -4.87 13.52 -5.17
C VAL A 205 -5.75 14.68 -4.73
N ARG A 206 -5.17 15.87 -4.48
CA ARG A 206 -5.93 17.07 -4.11
C ARG A 206 -6.94 17.50 -5.19
N PHE A 207 -6.58 17.36 -6.47
CA PHE A 207 -7.49 17.60 -7.58
C PHE A 207 -8.73 16.68 -7.55
N ILE A 208 -8.56 15.43 -7.13
CA ILE A 208 -9.67 14.46 -7.00
C ILE A 208 -10.54 14.78 -5.79
N GLU A 209 -9.92 15.13 -4.66
CA GLU A 209 -10.64 15.42 -3.41
C GLU A 209 -11.54 16.66 -3.54
N GLY A 210 -11.08 17.68 -4.27
CA GLY A 210 -11.89 18.85 -4.61
C GLY A 210 -12.30 19.72 -3.42
N ASP A 211 -11.71 19.50 -2.24
CA ASP A 211 -12.03 20.19 -0.98
C ASP A 211 -10.98 21.24 -0.59
N MET A 212 -10.16 21.69 -1.55
CA MET A 212 -9.11 22.68 -1.33
C MET A 212 -9.68 24.04 -0.91
N GLN A 213 -9.16 24.59 0.18
CA GLN A 213 -9.44 25.96 0.60
C GLN A 213 -8.73 26.97 -0.33
N PRO A 214 -9.16 28.25 -0.39
CA PRO A 214 -8.55 29.24 -1.30
C PRO A 214 -7.03 29.38 -1.15
N ALA A 215 -6.51 29.35 0.08
CA ALA A 215 -5.08 29.41 0.34
C ALA A 215 -4.34 28.16 -0.17
N GLU A 216 -4.93 26.97 0.01
CA GLU A 216 -4.36 25.72 -0.49
C GLU A 216 -4.38 25.67 -2.01
N ARG A 217 -5.47 26.15 -2.62
CA ARG A 217 -5.61 26.24 -4.07
C ARG A 217 -4.53 27.15 -4.67
N ALA A 218 -4.26 28.30 -4.07
CA ALA A 218 -3.22 29.21 -4.54
C ALA A 218 -1.81 28.56 -4.52
N VAL A 219 -1.51 27.70 -3.55
CA VAL A 219 -0.26 26.93 -3.51
C VAL A 219 -0.28 25.79 -4.54
N TRP A 220 -1.40 25.10 -4.66
CA TRP A 220 -1.56 24.00 -5.61
C TRP A 220 -1.40 24.46 -7.07
N GLU A 221 -1.97 25.61 -7.43
CA GLU A 221 -1.90 26.22 -8.77
C GLU A 221 -0.46 26.56 -9.20
N GLN A 222 0.46 26.79 -8.24
CA GLN A 222 1.87 27.07 -8.55
C GLN A 222 2.57 25.90 -9.25
N ASN A 223 2.04 24.67 -9.15
CA ASN A 223 2.60 23.48 -9.79
C ASN A 223 2.32 23.39 -11.30
N PHE A 224 1.47 24.24 -11.87
CA PHE A 224 0.98 24.11 -13.24
C PHE A 224 1.26 25.34 -14.10
N ASP A 225 1.66 25.13 -15.35
CA ASP A 225 1.74 26.23 -16.33
C ASP A 225 0.33 26.69 -16.76
N VAL A 226 -0.60 25.73 -16.88
CA VAL A 226 -2.01 25.97 -17.14
C VAL A 226 -2.82 25.29 -16.05
N VAL A 227 -3.50 26.10 -15.24
CA VAL A 227 -4.37 25.58 -14.17
C VAL A 227 -5.53 24.80 -14.80
N PRO A 228 -5.71 23.51 -14.44
CA PRO A 228 -6.70 22.63 -15.05
C PRO A 228 -8.11 22.73 -14.43
#